data_AF-A0A7W0W7G2-F1
#
_entry.id   AF-A0A7W0W7G2-F1
#
_cell.length_a   1.000
_cell.length_b   1.000
_cell.length_c   1.000
_cell.angle_alpha   90.00
_cell.angle_beta   90.00
_cell.angle_gamma   90.00
#
_symmetry.space_group_name_H-M   'P 1'
#
loop_
_entity.id
_entity.type
_entity.pdbx_description
1 polymer ?
#
loop_
_entity_poly.entity_id
_entity_poly.type
_entity_poly.pdbx_seq_one_letter_code
_entity_poly.pdbx_strand_id
1 'polypeptide(L)'
;MKIYWRIRSIPELQGLPAPLQRRIWRAAARGSWRIPRIWVGAGVMLALYGIGYLPMFLDNLFPESLLVMLGWTVFWMGLGATIERLNTIAVVRPIVAARRAALDAPEPNVDGSYHVPPAF
;
A
#
# COMPACT_ATOMS: atom_id res chain seq x y z
N MET A 1 1.89 -17.81 -1.61
CA MET A 1 1.95 -16.36 -1.28
C MET A 1 0.64 -15.73 -1.77
N LYS A 2 -0.22 -15.18 -0.89
CA LYS A 2 -1.53 -14.63 -1.29
C LYS A 2 -1.35 -13.20 -1.81
N ILE A 3 -1.75 -12.93 -3.05
CA ILE A 3 -1.68 -11.59 -3.67
C ILE A 3 -3.00 -10.88 -3.38
N TYR A 4 -2.91 -9.73 -2.73
CA TYR A 4 -4.06 -8.92 -2.36
C TYR A 4 -4.19 -7.76 -3.34
N TRP A 5 -5.29 -7.67 -4.08
CA TRP A 5 -5.46 -6.66 -5.14
C TRP A 5 -6.24 -5.42 -4.70
N ARG A 6 -6.91 -5.47 -3.54
CA ARG A 6 -7.73 -4.37 -3.00
C ARG A 6 -7.54 -4.22 -1.49
N ILE A 7 -7.76 -3.02 -0.94
CA ILE A 7 -7.72 -2.75 0.50
C ILE A 7 -8.64 -3.72 1.27
N ARG A 8 -9.82 -4.05 0.72
CA ARG A 8 -10.77 -5.02 1.31
C ARG A 8 -10.27 -6.47 1.33
N SER A 9 -9.25 -6.80 0.54
CA SER A 9 -8.69 -8.15 0.49
C SER A 9 -7.67 -8.40 1.60
N ILE A 10 -7.25 -7.35 2.32
CA ILE A 10 -6.34 -7.45 3.47
C ILE A 10 -7.07 -8.17 4.61
N PRO A 11 -6.66 -9.39 5.02
CA PRO A 11 -7.35 -10.15 6.05
C PRO A 11 -7.39 -9.40 7.39
N GLU A 12 -6.39 -8.57 7.67
CA GLU A 12 -6.28 -7.78 8.90
C GLU A 12 -7.35 -6.66 9.01
N LEU A 13 -8.00 -6.29 7.90
CA LEU A 13 -9.09 -5.30 7.87
C LEU A 13 -10.49 -5.95 7.83
N GLN A 14 -10.57 -7.28 7.68
CA GLN A 14 -11.85 -7.99 7.64
C GLN A 14 -12.53 -7.92 9.01
N GLY A 15 -13.86 -7.79 9.00
CA GLY A 15 -14.68 -7.64 10.22
C GLY A 15 -14.81 -6.21 10.77
N LEU A 16 -14.03 -5.23 10.29
CA LEU A 16 -14.20 -3.82 10.69
C LEU A 16 -15.26 -3.09 9.84
N PRO A 17 -15.97 -2.09 10.38
CA PRO A 17 -16.81 -1.19 9.59
C PRO A 17 -15.99 -0.48 8.51
N ALA A 18 -16.56 -0.36 7.30
CA ALA A 18 -15.93 0.30 6.15
C ALA A 18 -15.31 1.70 6.43
N PRO A 19 -15.92 2.62 7.23
CA PRO A 19 -15.29 3.90 7.54
C PRO A 19 -14.01 3.75 8.37
N LEU A 20 -13.99 2.77 9.29
CA LEU A 20 -12.87 2.51 10.18
C LEU A 20 -11.71 1.85 9.41
N GLN A 21 -12.01 0.92 8.49
CA GLN A 21 -11.02 0.36 7.56
C GLN A 21 -10.29 1.46 6.76
N ARG A 22 -11.05 2.41 6.20
CA ARG A 22 -10.47 3.54 5.43
C ARG A 22 -9.58 4.44 6.29
N ARG A 23 -9.93 4.62 7.58
CA ARG A 23 -9.18 5.48 8.51
C ARG A 23 -7.86 4.82 8.91
N ILE A 24 -7.86 3.53 9.26
CA ILE A 24 -6.64 2.77 9.55
C ILE A 24 -5.74 2.73 8.33
N TRP A 25 -6.30 2.46 7.14
CA TRP A 25 -5.53 2.45 5.90
C TRP A 25 -4.88 3.80 5.63
N ARG A 26 -5.63 4.92 5.70
CA ARG A 26 -5.07 6.27 5.50
C ARG A 26 -4.02 6.64 6.54
N ALA A 27 -4.16 6.17 7.78
CA ALA A 27 -3.17 6.41 8.83
C ALA A 27 -1.90 5.59 8.60
N ALA A 28 -2.04 4.32 8.21
CA ALA A 28 -0.92 3.44 7.89
C ALA A 28 -0.18 3.90 6.62
N ALA A 29 -0.92 4.28 5.57
CA ALA A 29 -0.39 4.81 4.33
C ALA A 29 0.36 6.14 4.53
N ARG A 30 -0.08 7.03 5.44
CA ARG A 30 0.67 8.25 5.78
C ARG A 30 1.95 7.94 6.56
N GLY A 31 1.92 6.98 7.48
CA GLY A 31 3.10 6.57 8.23
C GLY A 31 4.14 5.84 7.38
N SER A 32 3.70 5.16 6.32
CA SER A 32 4.57 4.31 5.52
C SER A 32 5.53 5.07 4.60
N TRP A 33 5.28 6.35 4.29
CA TRP A 33 6.23 7.20 3.53
C TRP A 33 7.59 7.34 4.19
N ARG A 34 7.66 7.14 5.52
CA ARG A 34 8.91 7.16 6.28
C ARG A 34 9.72 5.87 6.13
N ILE A 35 9.15 4.82 5.53
CA ILE A 35 9.80 3.52 5.39
C ILE A 35 10.63 3.53 4.09
N PRO A 36 11.97 3.35 4.15
CA PRO A 36 12.85 3.38 2.98
C PRO A 36 12.43 2.42 1.86
N ARG A 37 11.83 1.29 2.24
CA ARG A 37 11.35 0.25 1.31
C ARG A 37 10.26 0.73 0.35
N ILE A 38 9.47 1.75 0.71
CA ILE A 38 8.51 2.36 -0.23
C ILE A 38 9.25 3.06 -1.36
N TRP A 39 10.31 3.81 -1.02
CA TRP A 39 11.12 4.53 -1.99
C TRP A 39 11.85 3.59 -2.94
N VAL A 40 12.28 2.41 -2.46
CA VAL A 40 12.84 1.37 -3.34
C VAL A 40 11.82 0.94 -4.38
N GLY A 41 10.57 0.67 -3.99
CA GLY A 41 9.52 0.31 -4.97
C GLY A 41 9.14 1.46 -5.89
N ALA A 42 9.12 2.69 -5.39
CA ALA A 42 8.90 3.88 -6.22
C ALA A 42 10.03 4.07 -7.24
N GLY A 43 11.27 3.84 -6.84
CA GLY A 43 12.43 3.88 -7.74
C GLY A 43 12.38 2.79 -8.81
N VAL A 44 12.00 1.56 -8.43
CA VAL A 44 11.78 0.46 -9.39
C VAL A 44 10.65 0.80 -10.36
N MET A 45 9.54 1.35 -9.87
CA MET A 45 8.44 1.81 -10.72
C MET A 45 8.93 2.87 -11.72
N LEU A 46 9.63 3.90 -11.25
CA LEU A 46 10.18 4.96 -12.10
C LEU A 46 11.09 4.39 -13.19
N ALA A 47 11.96 3.43 -12.84
CA ALA A 47 12.86 2.77 -13.78
C ALA A 47 12.08 1.98 -14.85
N LEU A 48 11.04 1.23 -14.46
CA LEU A 48 10.21 0.47 -15.38
C LEU A 48 9.41 1.38 -16.32
N TYR A 49 8.91 2.51 -15.81
CA TYR A 49 8.27 3.52 -16.65
C TYR A 49 9.27 4.11 -17.65
N GLY A 50 10.49 4.44 -17.21
CA GLY A 50 11.56 4.90 -18.09
C GLY A 50 11.88 3.89 -19.22
N ILE A 51 11.97 2.60 -18.89
CA ILE A 51 12.15 1.52 -19.87
C ILE A 51 10.96 1.44 -20.83
N GLY A 52 9.74 1.60 -20.32
CA GLY A 52 8.52 1.62 -21.14
C GLY A 52 8.50 2.73 -22.18
N TYR A 53 9.02 3.92 -21.85
CA TYR A 53 9.10 5.05 -22.78
C TYR A 53 10.35 5.06 -23.66
N LEU A 54 11.35 4.23 -23.36
CA LEU A 54 12.62 4.20 -24.06
C LEU A 54 12.47 4.12 -25.60
N PRO A 55 11.58 3.29 -26.18
CA PRO A 55 11.41 3.23 -27.62
C PRO A 55 10.95 4.55 -28.24
N MET A 56 10.07 5.32 -27.56
CA MET A 56 9.60 6.62 -28.07
C MET A 56 10.72 7.66 -28.15
N PHE A 57 11.74 7.56 -27.29
CA PHE A 57 12.92 8.44 -27.38
C PHE A 57 13.94 7.97 -28.42
N LEU A 58 13.96 6.66 -28.69
CA LEU A 58 14.83 6.03 -29.67
C LEU A 58 14.17 5.87 -31.05
N ASP A 59 13.04 6.56 -31.30
CA ASP A 59 12.24 6.45 -32.53
C ASP A 59 13.05 6.76 -33.80
N ASN A 60 14.14 7.52 -33.67
CA ASN A 60 15.10 7.78 -34.76
C ASN A 60 16.05 6.61 -35.08
N LEU A 61 16.16 5.61 -34.21
CA LEU A 61 17.11 4.49 -34.32
C LEU A 61 16.48 3.21 -34.88
N PHE A 62 15.18 2.98 -34.66
CA PHE A 62 14.48 1.78 -35.12
C PHE A 62 13.06 2.13 -35.57
N PRO A 63 12.74 2.03 -36.88
CA PRO A 63 11.38 2.24 -37.38
C PRO A 63 10.53 1.01 -37.05
N GLU A 64 10.18 0.87 -35.77
CA GLU A 64 9.22 -0.13 -35.32
C GLU A 64 7.79 0.37 -35.58
N SER A 65 6.86 -0.56 -35.78
CA SER A 65 5.46 -0.16 -35.94
C SER A 65 4.92 0.48 -34.65
N LEU A 66 4.11 1.55 -34.79
CA LEU A 66 3.46 2.23 -33.67
C LEU A 66 2.77 1.25 -32.69
N LEU A 67 2.19 0.17 -33.20
CA LEU A 67 1.55 -0.88 -32.40
C LEU A 67 2.53 -1.61 -31.47
N VAL A 68 3.74 -1.89 -31.93
CA VAL A 68 4.78 -2.53 -31.12
C VAL A 68 5.24 -1.59 -30.00
N MET A 69 5.44 -0.30 -30.31
CA MET A 69 5.82 0.70 -29.31
C MET A 69 4.75 0.92 -28.24
N LEU A 70 3.48 0.98 -28.66
CA LEU A 70 2.34 1.06 -27.74
C LEU A 70 2.23 -0.20 -26.88
N GLY A 71 2.36 -1.39 -27.47
CA GLY A 71 2.35 -2.66 -26.75
C GLY A 71 3.46 -2.75 -25.69
N TRP A 72 4.67 -2.33 -26.05
CA TRP A 72 5.81 -2.25 -25.14
C TRP A 72 5.54 -1.31 -23.96
N THR A 73 5.07 -0.09 -24.26
CA THR A 73 4.79 0.92 -23.24
C THR A 73 3.74 0.44 -22.26
N VAL A 74 2.63 -0.12 -22.77
CA VAL A 74 1.53 -0.64 -21.94
C VAL A 74 2.00 -1.80 -21.08
N PHE A 75 2.82 -2.71 -21.63
CA PHE A 75 3.37 -3.84 -20.88
C PHE A 75 4.20 -3.39 -19.67
N TRP A 76 5.17 -2.49 -19.89
CA TRP A 76 6.04 -2.02 -18.81
C TRP A 76 5.31 -1.16 -17.77
N MET A 77 4.36 -0.33 -18.19
CA MET A 77 3.50 0.40 -17.26
C MET A 77 2.64 -0.53 -16.41
N GLY A 78 2.04 -1.56 -17.03
CA GLY A 78 1.25 -2.58 -16.34
C GLY A 78 2.08 -3.30 -15.29
N LEU A 79 3.29 -3.74 -15.67
CA LEU A 79 4.24 -4.39 -14.77
C LEU A 79 4.63 -3.48 -13.59
N GLY A 80 4.97 -2.21 -13.88
CA GLY A 80 5.32 -1.22 -12.87
C GLY A 80 4.20 -0.99 -11.85
N ALA A 81 2.96 -0.81 -12.33
CA ALA A 81 1.79 -0.62 -11.47
C ALA A 81 1.51 -1.86 -10.59
N THR A 82 1.72 -3.07 -11.11
CA THR A 82 1.58 -4.30 -10.31
C THR A 82 2.63 -4.38 -9.21
N ILE A 83 3.89 -4.10 -9.53
CA ILE A 83 5.01 -4.13 -8.56
C ILE A 83 4.81 -3.07 -7.48
N GLU A 84 4.39 -1.86 -7.84
CA GLU A 84 4.11 -0.77 -6.90
C GLU A 84 3.01 -1.18 -5.90
N ARG A 85 1.91 -1.78 -6.38
CA ARG A 85 0.82 -2.26 -5.52
C ARG A 85 1.28 -3.34 -4.57
N LEU A 86 2.06 -4.31 -5.05
CA LEU A 86 2.60 -5.38 -4.22
C LEU A 86 3.53 -4.84 -3.13
N ASN A 87 4.43 -3.92 -3.48
CA ASN A 87 5.35 -3.32 -2.51
C ASN A 87 4.60 -2.47 -1.48
N THR A 88 3.63 -1.66 -1.92
CA THR A 88 2.79 -0.86 -1.02
C THR A 88 2.06 -1.74 -0.01
N ILE A 89 1.45 -2.84 -0.46
CA ILE A 89 0.76 -3.77 0.43
C ILE A 89 1.74 -4.45 1.38
N ALA A 90 2.89 -4.92 0.88
CA ALA A 90 3.90 -5.56 1.72
C ALA A 90 4.39 -4.63 2.86
N VAL A 91 4.53 -3.33 2.58
CA VAL A 91 4.97 -2.35 3.57
C VAL A 91 3.85 -1.90 4.51
N VAL A 92 2.64 -1.70 3.99
CA VAL A 92 1.51 -1.19 4.80
C VAL A 92 0.89 -2.29 5.67
N ARG A 93 0.90 -3.55 5.23
CA ARG A 93 0.32 -4.70 5.94
C ARG A 93 0.79 -4.84 7.41
N PRO A 94 2.09 -4.82 7.75
CA PRO A 94 2.51 -4.92 9.15
C PRO A 94 2.03 -3.75 10.01
N ILE A 95 1.94 -2.53 9.44
CA ILE A 95 1.43 -1.35 10.16
C ILE A 95 -0.07 -1.49 10.44
N VAL A 96 -0.82 -2.01 9.47
CA VAL A 96 -2.25 -2.29 9.62
C VAL A 96 -2.47 -3.39 10.66
N ALA A 97 -1.67 -4.46 10.64
CA ALA A 97 -1.72 -5.53 11.63
C ALA A 97 -1.44 -5.01 13.06
N ALA A 98 -0.41 -4.19 13.23
CA ALA A 98 -0.09 -3.59 14.52
C ALA A 98 -1.20 -2.66 15.04
N ARG A 99 -1.82 -1.87 14.15
CA ARG A 99 -2.96 -1.01 14.52
C ARG A 99 -4.21 -1.80 14.84
N ARG A 100 -4.44 -2.93 14.15
CA ARG A 100 -5.54 -3.84 14.48
C ARG A 100 -5.33 -4.46 15.86
N ALA A 101 -4.12 -4.96 16.13
CA ALA A 101 -3.76 -5.49 17.44
C ALA A 101 -3.92 -4.45 18.57
N ALA A 102 -3.60 -3.18 18.32
CA ALA A 102 -3.81 -2.10 19.28
C ALA A 102 -5.29 -1.74 19.51
N LEU A 103 -6.18 -2.02 18.54
CA LEU A 103 -7.64 -1.85 18.69
C LEU A 103 -8.29 -3.05 19.38
N ASP A 104 -7.74 -4.25 19.17
CA ASP A 104 -8.19 -5.48 19.82
C ASP A 104 -7.55 -5.66 21.22
N ALA A 105 -6.58 -4.83 21.57
CA ALA A 105 -6.01 -4.82 22.92
C ALA A 105 -7.12 -4.40 23.90
N PRO A 106 -7.32 -5.14 25.01
CA PRO A 106 -8.21 -4.69 26.06
C PRO A 106 -7.77 -3.30 26.50
N GLU A 107 -8.72 -2.38 26.67
CA GLU A 107 -8.41 -1.07 27.24
C GLU A 107 -7.56 -1.30 28.48
N PRO A 108 -6.40 -0.61 28.63
CA PRO A 108 -5.62 -0.73 29.84
C PRO A 108 -6.58 -0.43 30.97
N ASN A 109 -6.76 -1.39 31.87
CA ASN A 109 -7.64 -1.23 33.01
C ASN A 109 -7.13 -0.01 33.79
N VAL A 110 -7.75 1.16 33.59
CA VAL A 110 -7.50 2.34 34.40
C VAL A 110 -8.26 2.09 35.70
N ASP A 111 -7.78 1.09 36.46
CA ASP A 111 -8.18 0.73 37.82
C ASP A 111 -7.73 1.86 38.77
N GLY A 112 -8.35 3.01 38.59
CA GLY A 112 -8.15 4.21 39.39
C GLY A 112 -9.28 5.22 39.28
N SER A 113 -10.23 5.05 38.35
CA SER A 113 -11.34 5.98 38.17
C SER A 113 -12.72 5.41 38.49
N TYR A 114 -12.82 4.37 39.32
CA TYR A 114 -14.08 4.11 40.04
C TYR A 114 -14.19 5.13 41.17
N HIS A 115 -14.83 6.27 40.87
CA HIS A 115 -15.29 7.19 41.89
C HIS A 115 -16.48 6.52 42.59
N VAL A 116 -16.21 5.70 43.61
CA VAL A 116 -17.24 5.22 44.53
C VAL A 116 -17.60 6.42 45.42
N PRO A 117 -18.81 6.98 45.34
CA PRO A 117 -19.22 8.02 46.28
C PRO A 117 -19.22 7.41 47.70
N PRO A 118 -18.74 8.12 48.73
CA PRO A 118 -18.81 7.63 50.09
C PRO A 118 -20.27 7.40 50.46
N ALA A 119 -20.59 6.17 50.88
CA ALA A 119 -21.89 5.86 51.44
C ALA A 119 -22.04 6.65 52.76
N PHE A 120 -23.02 7.54 52.79
CA PHE A 120 -23.54 8.15 54.02
C PHE A 120 -24.71 7.31 54.53
#